data_AF-A0A8K0LYS7-F1
#
_entry.id   AF-A0A8K0LYS7-F1
#
_cell.length_a   1.000
_cell.length_b   1.000
_cell.length_c   1.000
_cell.angle_alpha   90.00
_cell.angle_beta   90.00
_cell.angle_gamma   90.00
#
_symmetry.space_group_name_H-M   'P 1'
#
loop_
_entity.id
_entity.type
_entity.pdbx_description
1 polymer ?
#
loop_
_entity_poly.entity_id
_entity_poly.type
_entity_poly.pdbx_seq_one_letter_code
_entity_poly.pdbx_strand_id
1 'polypeptide(L)'
;MLAVSGMPNLETLIWTDRFSLDKNFFEGLTRSTAQHVKLNRTTIVESWSLVPPLTPATWPIRSLDLDISLAFKSSDDDEEKPDSTGSTHPMANFFSTLFQLCSPTLESLRWAYMAFQPRMRVPVSLGNNPTSFPRLRHLRLEWLDLESLAVSSFLSAPLRSLELSELILARLRAHIPSCGPLRDLESFVVPCLPTEIGSSKHVADFVMQHKLVRRLYIHERHDVHGNEAHLNRYIIPALASQDFSNLRSLSLAWGGGSMDDSTQPHGVHVPEAALATIGALMSLEQLSLCAGFCAGWRNQWLVNHDELRRHFGQLQRLRKLALVRDTYPIPLPGFDVEQYYSFRFDGYQESIDAEARPELDINENTHLDARSEGEEGEEGEEGEEGEEGEEGEEGEEGEEGEEGEEGEEGEEGEEGEEGDEDNNVHYQVWERAHRNRMLTQAEKYAAILPKLEWMFCGQRPMGFEQSFESPTAPRKAVPLTRSRDECYTFLESTFK
;
A
#
# COMPACT_ATOMS: atom_id res chain seq x y z
N MET A 1 14.26 20.95 -23.47
CA MET A 1 13.50 19.68 -23.34
C MET A 1 13.48 18.82 -24.62
N LEU A 2 14.50 18.92 -25.50
CA LEU A 2 14.70 18.01 -26.65
C LEU A 2 15.46 16.70 -26.29
N ALA A 3 15.80 16.51 -25.01
CA ALA A 3 16.73 15.47 -24.60
C ALA A 3 16.13 14.05 -24.64
N VAL A 4 14.87 13.87 -24.22
CA VAL A 4 14.25 12.54 -24.06
C VAL A 4 14.04 11.83 -25.40
N SER A 5 13.61 12.55 -26.45
CA SER A 5 13.47 11.97 -27.79
C SER A 5 14.82 11.72 -28.49
N GLY A 6 15.89 12.36 -28.02
CA GLY A 6 17.25 12.20 -28.53
C GLY A 6 18.05 11.08 -27.85
N MET A 7 17.48 10.37 -26.87
CA MET A 7 18.13 9.27 -26.16
C MET A 7 17.74 7.92 -26.80
N PRO A 8 18.53 7.37 -27.74
CA PRO A 8 18.14 6.17 -28.50
C PRO A 8 18.05 4.90 -27.64
N ASN A 9 18.75 4.86 -26.51
CA ASN A 9 18.83 3.70 -25.62
C ASN A 9 18.04 3.89 -24.31
N LEU A 10 17.15 4.89 -24.25
CA LEU A 10 16.35 5.11 -23.05
C LEU A 10 15.40 3.93 -22.83
N GLU A 11 15.63 3.15 -21.79
CA GLU A 11 14.77 2.01 -21.42
C GLU A 11 13.73 2.40 -20.36
N THR A 12 14.18 3.11 -19.33
CA THR A 12 13.35 3.50 -18.18
C THR A 12 13.44 5.00 -17.94
N LEU A 13 12.29 5.64 -17.76
CA LEU A 13 12.17 7.02 -17.33
C LEU A 13 11.39 7.08 -16.02
N ILE A 14 12.01 7.62 -14.97
CA ILE A 14 11.36 7.90 -13.70
C ILE A 14 11.38 9.41 -13.50
N TRP A 15 10.20 10.01 -13.40
CA TRP A 15 10.01 11.43 -13.15
C TRP A 15 9.39 11.62 -11.77
N THR A 16 10.18 12.11 -10.83
CA THR A 16 9.75 12.39 -9.44
C THR A 16 9.57 13.86 -9.15
N ASP A 17 9.89 14.73 -10.11
CA ASP A 17 9.79 16.16 -9.93
C ASP A 17 8.32 16.62 -9.98
N ARG A 18 8.01 17.68 -9.22
CA ARG A 18 6.70 18.32 -9.14
C ARG A 18 6.48 19.40 -10.21
N PHE A 19 7.46 19.66 -11.08
CA PHE A 19 7.30 20.55 -12.23
C PHE A 19 6.10 20.15 -13.08
N SER A 20 5.43 21.16 -13.63
CA SER A 20 4.29 20.92 -14.51
C SER A 20 4.74 20.32 -15.84
N LEU A 21 4.03 19.29 -16.29
CA LEU A 21 4.27 18.69 -17.60
C LEU A 21 3.37 19.32 -18.64
N ASP A 22 3.97 19.66 -19.77
CA ASP A 22 3.31 20.28 -20.90
C ASP A 22 3.12 19.29 -22.07
N LYS A 23 2.50 19.78 -23.13
CA LYS A 23 2.30 19.03 -24.37
C LYS A 23 3.62 18.56 -24.98
N ASN A 24 4.67 19.39 -24.95
CA ASN A 24 5.95 19.10 -25.59
C ASN A 24 6.65 17.92 -24.93
N PHE A 25 6.57 17.83 -23.60
CA PHE A 25 7.09 16.70 -22.84
C PHE A 25 6.48 15.39 -23.31
N PHE A 26 5.15 15.29 -23.38
CA PHE A 26 4.46 14.06 -23.81
C PHE A 26 4.65 13.76 -25.31
N GLU A 27 4.76 14.78 -26.16
CA GLU A 27 5.13 14.59 -27.57
C GLU A 27 6.56 14.05 -27.73
N GLY A 28 7.51 14.47 -26.90
CA GLY A 28 8.86 13.91 -26.89
C GLY A 28 8.89 12.49 -26.32
N LEU A 29 8.15 12.26 -25.24
CA LEU A 29 8.07 10.98 -24.53
C LEU A 29 7.47 9.88 -25.40
N THR A 30 6.37 10.15 -26.10
CA THR A 30 5.71 9.19 -27.00
C THR A 30 6.56 8.81 -28.22
N ARG A 31 7.60 9.61 -28.53
CA ARG A 31 8.59 9.34 -29.59
C ARG A 31 9.85 8.66 -29.10
N SER A 32 10.02 8.52 -27.79
CA SER A 32 11.18 7.88 -27.18
C SER A 32 11.15 6.35 -27.31
N THR A 33 12.28 5.72 -27.03
CA THR A 33 12.43 4.25 -26.97
C THR A 33 12.08 3.67 -25.58
N ALA A 34 11.64 4.51 -24.64
CA ALA A 34 11.33 4.11 -23.28
C ALA A 34 10.28 2.99 -23.22
N GLN A 35 10.63 1.91 -22.52
CA GLN A 35 9.77 0.76 -22.28
C GLN A 35 9.07 0.85 -20.91
N HIS A 36 9.66 1.59 -19.98
CA HIS A 36 9.13 1.77 -18.63
C HIS A 36 9.09 3.25 -18.29
N VAL A 37 7.90 3.76 -17.99
CA VAL A 37 7.73 5.17 -17.59
C VAL A 37 6.97 5.23 -16.28
N LYS A 38 7.51 6.00 -15.34
CA LYS A 38 6.86 6.34 -14.08
C LYS A 38 6.85 7.85 -13.89
N LEU A 39 5.66 8.42 -13.86
CA LEU A 39 5.42 9.82 -13.51
C LEU A 39 4.79 9.84 -12.12
N ASN A 40 5.46 10.48 -11.15
CA ASN A 40 5.04 10.46 -9.76
C ASN A 40 4.49 11.83 -9.33
N ARG A 41 3.20 11.89 -9.00
CA ARG A 41 2.48 13.09 -8.52
C ARG A 41 2.74 14.33 -9.37
N THR A 42 2.79 14.15 -10.69
CA THR A 42 3.15 15.25 -11.58
C THR A 42 1.93 16.08 -11.95
N THR A 43 2.10 17.39 -12.10
CA THR A 43 0.98 18.31 -12.30
C THR A 43 0.83 18.69 -13.77
N ILE A 44 -0.41 18.79 -14.27
CA ILE A 44 -0.71 19.45 -15.54
C ILE A 44 -1.61 20.65 -15.24
N VAL A 45 -1.16 21.82 -15.66
CA VAL A 45 -1.77 23.13 -15.33
C VAL A 45 -2.60 23.71 -16.47
N GLU A 46 -2.51 23.13 -17.67
CA GLU A 46 -3.24 23.56 -18.86
C GLU A 46 -3.85 22.35 -19.59
N SER A 47 -5.01 22.52 -20.21
CA SER A 47 -5.61 21.46 -21.03
C SER A 47 -5.05 21.49 -22.44
N TRP A 48 -4.70 20.32 -22.96
CA TRP A 48 -4.19 20.15 -24.31
C TRP A 48 -4.47 18.72 -24.80
N SER A 49 -4.25 18.50 -26.09
CA SER A 49 -4.45 17.20 -26.72
C SER A 49 -3.18 16.79 -27.46
N LEU A 50 -2.89 15.48 -27.43
CA LEU A 50 -1.94 14.87 -28.35
C LEU A 50 -2.63 14.72 -29.69
N VAL A 51 -2.12 15.36 -30.74
CA VAL A 51 -2.75 15.37 -32.07
C VAL A 51 -2.00 14.39 -32.98
N PRO A 52 -2.67 13.35 -33.52
CA PRO A 52 -2.08 12.49 -34.54
C PRO A 52 -1.72 13.28 -35.83
N PRO A 53 -0.70 12.90 -36.61
CA PRO A 53 0.10 11.68 -36.48
C PRO A 53 1.28 11.88 -35.51
N LEU A 54 1.27 11.11 -34.43
CA LEU A 54 2.48 10.87 -33.65
C LEU A 54 3.25 9.77 -34.39
N THR A 55 4.49 10.09 -34.78
CA THR A 55 5.43 9.14 -35.39
C THR A 55 6.46 8.79 -34.32
N PRO A 56 6.54 7.53 -33.85
CA PRO A 56 5.94 6.32 -34.39
C PRO A 56 4.44 6.12 -34.08
N ALA A 57 3.74 5.33 -34.91
CA ALA A 57 2.31 5.02 -34.75
C ALA A 57 1.98 4.18 -33.51
N THR A 58 3.00 3.61 -32.86
CA THR A 58 2.90 2.84 -31.62
C THR A 58 4.03 3.25 -30.71
N TRP A 59 3.72 3.50 -29.45
CA TRP A 59 4.71 3.77 -28.42
C TRP A 59 5.10 2.44 -27.77
N PRO A 60 6.36 1.95 -27.88
CA PRO A 60 6.75 0.59 -27.50
C PRO A 60 6.83 0.35 -25.97
N ILE A 61 6.07 1.12 -25.19
CA ILE A 61 6.02 1.03 -23.74
C ILE A 61 5.42 -0.30 -23.27
N ARG A 62 6.01 -0.89 -22.24
CA ARG A 62 5.55 -2.10 -21.56
C ARG A 62 4.92 -1.77 -20.20
N SER A 63 5.47 -0.80 -19.48
CA SER A 63 4.96 -0.39 -18.18
C SER A 63 4.76 1.12 -18.12
N LEU A 64 3.55 1.53 -17.75
CA LEU A 64 3.21 2.94 -17.54
C LEU A 64 2.63 3.12 -16.13
N ASP A 65 3.31 3.91 -15.29
CA ASP A 65 2.80 4.43 -14.03
C ASP A 65 2.52 5.92 -14.23
N LEU A 66 1.23 6.26 -14.32
CA LEU A 66 0.71 7.56 -14.66
C LEU A 66 0.01 8.14 -13.43
N ASP A 67 0.75 8.82 -12.56
CA ASP A 67 0.22 9.52 -11.38
C ASP A 67 0.21 11.04 -11.66
N ILE A 68 -0.95 11.52 -12.12
CA ILE A 68 -1.13 12.91 -12.57
C ILE A 68 -2.18 13.62 -11.73
N SER A 69 -1.84 14.85 -11.32
CA SER A 69 -2.77 15.82 -10.74
C SER A 69 -3.09 16.92 -11.76
N LEU A 70 -4.37 17.29 -11.90
CA LEU A 70 -4.76 18.41 -12.75
C LEU A 70 -5.09 19.64 -11.90
N ALA A 71 -4.40 20.74 -12.18
CA ALA A 71 -4.48 22.01 -11.45
C ALA A 71 -4.75 23.17 -12.42
N PHE A 72 -5.86 23.11 -13.14
CA PHE A 72 -6.27 24.17 -14.05
C PHE A 72 -6.65 25.43 -13.27
N LYS A 73 -6.32 26.61 -13.78
CA LYS A 73 -6.79 27.87 -13.17
C LYS A 73 -8.31 27.92 -13.28
N SER A 74 -9.01 28.12 -12.16
CA SER A 74 -10.44 28.45 -12.18
C SER A 74 -10.60 29.80 -12.86
N SER A 75 -11.42 29.90 -13.90
CA SER A 75 -11.94 31.22 -14.29
C SER A 75 -12.88 31.71 -13.21
N ASP A 76 -12.86 33.01 -12.91
CA ASP A 76 -13.73 33.64 -11.90
C ASP A 76 -15.25 33.45 -12.18
N ASP A 77 -15.60 32.95 -13.38
CA ASP A 77 -16.97 32.65 -13.83
C ASP A 77 -17.43 31.19 -13.54
N ASP A 78 -16.65 30.39 -12.78
CA ASP A 78 -16.87 28.93 -12.65
C ASP A 78 -17.87 28.50 -11.56
N GLU A 79 -18.63 29.44 -10.96
CA GLU A 79 -19.72 29.12 -10.04
C GLU A 79 -20.97 28.52 -10.73
N GLU A 80 -21.03 28.45 -12.06
CA GLU A 80 -22.13 27.78 -12.75
C GLU A 80 -22.01 26.25 -12.65
N LYS A 81 -23.05 25.65 -12.03
CA LYS A 81 -23.29 24.20 -11.95
C LYS A 81 -23.00 23.54 -13.30
N PRO A 82 -22.38 22.34 -13.32
CA PRO A 82 -22.20 21.61 -14.56
C PRO A 82 -23.58 21.31 -15.15
N ASP A 83 -23.90 21.95 -16.26
CA ASP A 83 -25.11 21.66 -17.03
C ASP A 83 -25.06 20.17 -17.39
N SER A 84 -26.01 19.43 -16.85
CA SER A 84 -26.19 18.01 -17.06
C SER A 84 -26.66 17.79 -18.50
N THR A 85 -25.74 17.78 -19.46
CA THR A 85 -25.77 17.04 -20.75
C THR A 85 -24.68 17.58 -21.70
N GLY A 86 -23.56 16.87 -21.81
CA GLY A 86 -22.61 17.04 -22.92
C GLY A 86 -21.22 17.63 -22.62
N SER A 87 -20.92 17.96 -21.37
CA SER A 87 -19.54 18.32 -20.98
C SER A 87 -18.62 17.11 -21.15
N THR A 88 -17.52 17.28 -21.89
CA THR A 88 -16.48 16.25 -22.06
C THR A 88 -15.30 16.60 -21.17
N HIS A 89 -14.65 15.57 -20.62
CA HIS A 89 -13.48 15.79 -19.77
C HIS A 89 -12.37 16.54 -20.55
N PRO A 90 -11.78 17.62 -20.01
CA PRO A 90 -10.85 18.50 -20.74
C PRO A 90 -9.61 17.77 -21.30
N MET A 91 -9.18 16.69 -20.64
CA MET A 91 -8.05 15.86 -21.06
C MET A 91 -8.49 14.54 -21.75
N ALA A 92 -9.77 14.37 -22.11
CA ALA A 92 -10.26 13.12 -22.72
C ALA A 92 -9.49 12.76 -24.00
N ASN A 93 -9.25 13.73 -24.88
CA ASN A 93 -8.50 13.53 -26.11
C ASN A 93 -7.03 13.15 -25.88
N PHE A 94 -6.41 13.73 -24.85
CA PHE A 94 -5.07 13.36 -24.42
C PHE A 94 -5.01 11.89 -24.01
N PHE A 95 -5.85 11.47 -23.06
CA PHE A 95 -5.86 10.09 -22.56
C PHE A 95 -6.24 9.10 -23.66
N SER A 96 -7.27 9.41 -24.45
CA SER A 96 -7.69 8.59 -25.60
C SER A 96 -6.52 8.34 -26.56
N THR A 97 -5.81 9.40 -26.96
CA THR A 97 -4.67 9.28 -27.88
C THR A 97 -3.51 8.53 -27.23
N LEU A 98 -3.18 8.84 -25.98
CA LEU A 98 -2.10 8.19 -25.23
C LEU A 98 -2.32 6.68 -25.15
N PHE A 99 -3.52 6.25 -24.75
CA PHE A 99 -3.84 4.84 -24.61
C PHE A 99 -3.95 4.11 -25.95
N GLN A 100 -4.39 4.78 -27.03
CA GLN A 100 -4.32 4.19 -28.36
C GLN A 100 -2.89 3.86 -28.77
N LEU A 101 -1.92 4.74 -28.48
CA LEU A 101 -0.52 4.54 -28.85
C LEU A 101 0.15 3.39 -28.09
N CYS A 102 -0.14 3.25 -26.79
CA CYS A 102 0.50 2.23 -25.96
C CYS A 102 -0.26 0.90 -25.90
N SER A 103 -1.55 0.88 -26.25
CA SER A 103 -2.40 -0.33 -26.15
C SER A 103 -1.82 -1.62 -26.74
N PRO A 104 -1.05 -1.62 -27.87
CA PRO A 104 -0.54 -2.85 -28.46
C PRO A 104 0.61 -3.50 -27.68
N THR A 105 1.35 -2.74 -26.87
CA THR A 105 2.56 -3.22 -26.17
C THR A 105 2.43 -3.20 -24.65
N LEU A 106 1.48 -2.45 -24.10
CA LEU A 106 1.33 -2.27 -22.66
C LEU A 106 1.04 -3.59 -21.94
N GLU A 107 1.88 -3.91 -20.96
CA GLU A 107 1.83 -5.11 -20.11
C GLU A 107 1.42 -4.76 -18.67
N SER A 108 1.77 -3.56 -18.19
CA SER A 108 1.45 -3.04 -16.86
C SER A 108 0.99 -1.58 -16.93
N LEU A 109 -0.13 -1.27 -16.27
CA LEU A 109 -0.66 0.08 -16.15
C LEU A 109 -1.05 0.38 -14.69
N ARG A 110 -0.44 1.41 -14.12
CA ARG A 110 -0.98 2.14 -12.98
C ARG A 110 -1.44 3.50 -13.47
N TRP A 111 -2.71 3.82 -13.26
CA TRP A 111 -3.26 5.12 -13.58
C TRP A 111 -3.89 5.70 -12.32
N ALA A 112 -3.23 6.71 -11.77
CA ALA A 112 -3.70 7.50 -10.65
C ALA A 112 -3.99 8.92 -11.14
N TYR A 113 -5.16 9.43 -10.80
CA TYR A 113 -5.63 10.70 -11.32
C TYR A 113 -6.33 11.49 -10.21
N MET A 114 -5.84 12.68 -9.91
CA MET A 114 -6.48 13.57 -8.94
C MET A 114 -6.88 14.89 -9.58
N ALA A 115 -8.13 15.29 -9.38
CA ALA A 115 -8.65 16.55 -9.87
C ALA A 115 -9.30 17.35 -8.74
N PHE A 116 -8.83 18.59 -8.56
CA PHE A 116 -9.25 19.43 -7.44
C PHE A 116 -10.51 20.26 -7.73
N GLN A 117 -11.04 20.23 -8.97
CA GLN A 117 -12.11 21.13 -9.41
C GLN A 117 -13.44 20.43 -9.74
N PRO A 118 -14.60 21.08 -9.47
CA PRO A 118 -15.93 20.51 -9.76
C PRO A 118 -16.16 20.15 -11.23
N ARG A 119 -15.68 20.97 -12.18
CA ARG A 119 -15.78 20.71 -13.64
C ARG A 119 -15.02 19.47 -14.09
N MET A 120 -14.11 18.98 -13.25
CA MET A 120 -13.28 17.81 -13.53
C MET A 120 -13.84 16.52 -12.92
N ARG A 121 -15.03 16.59 -12.32
CA ARG A 121 -15.81 15.43 -11.84
C ARG A 121 -16.62 14.76 -12.96
N VAL A 122 -16.39 15.13 -14.22
CA VAL A 122 -16.95 14.42 -15.37
C VAL A 122 -16.12 13.17 -15.63
N PRO A 123 -16.73 11.99 -15.86
CA PRO A 123 -15.99 10.78 -16.15
C PRO A 123 -15.07 10.94 -17.38
N VAL A 124 -13.86 10.39 -17.30
CA VAL A 124 -12.92 10.39 -18.42
C VAL A 124 -13.37 9.36 -19.46
N SER A 125 -13.55 9.81 -20.70
CA SER A 125 -13.79 8.92 -21.85
C SER A 125 -12.48 8.61 -22.58
N LEU A 126 -12.38 7.40 -23.14
CA LEU A 126 -11.28 6.99 -24.03
C LEU A 126 -11.74 6.98 -25.50
N GLY A 127 -12.64 7.89 -25.84
CA GLY A 127 -13.31 7.96 -27.12
C GLY A 127 -14.50 6.99 -27.25
N ASN A 128 -15.07 6.95 -28.46
CA ASN A 128 -16.33 6.24 -28.74
C ASN A 128 -16.14 4.77 -29.13
N ASN A 129 -14.90 4.32 -29.31
CA ASN A 129 -14.57 2.96 -29.73
C ASN A 129 -13.81 2.23 -28.61
N PRO A 130 -14.11 0.94 -28.36
CA PRO A 130 -13.38 0.17 -27.37
C PRO A 130 -11.91 0.02 -27.77
N THR A 131 -11.00 0.31 -26.84
CA THR A 131 -9.55 0.13 -27.03
C THR A 131 -9.17 -1.27 -26.57
N SER A 132 -8.41 -2.01 -27.40
CA SER A 132 -8.00 -3.38 -27.07
C SER A 132 -6.59 -3.40 -26.48
N PHE A 133 -6.43 -4.03 -25.32
CA PHE A 133 -5.14 -4.18 -24.63
C PHE A 133 -4.70 -5.65 -24.59
N PRO A 134 -4.19 -6.22 -25.70
CA PRO A 134 -3.96 -7.65 -25.84
C PRO A 134 -2.84 -8.20 -24.93
N ARG A 135 -1.94 -7.34 -24.45
CA ARG A 135 -0.79 -7.72 -23.62
C ARG A 135 -0.92 -7.32 -22.15
N LEU A 136 -1.94 -6.53 -21.80
CA LEU A 136 -2.07 -5.97 -20.46
C LEU A 136 -2.39 -7.06 -19.44
N ARG A 137 -1.51 -7.21 -18.45
CA ARG A 137 -1.60 -8.22 -17.37
C ARG A 137 -1.81 -7.60 -16.01
N HIS A 138 -1.28 -6.41 -15.77
CA HIS A 138 -1.38 -5.73 -14.48
C HIS A 138 -2.09 -4.39 -14.67
N LEU A 139 -3.19 -4.20 -13.95
CA LEU A 139 -3.98 -2.97 -14.02
C LEU A 139 -4.28 -2.46 -12.62
N ARG A 140 -3.93 -1.21 -12.36
CA ARG A 140 -4.26 -0.47 -11.15
C ARG A 140 -4.89 0.87 -11.51
N LEU A 141 -6.13 1.09 -11.07
CA LEU A 141 -6.91 2.30 -11.33
C LEU A 141 -7.26 3.01 -10.02
N GLU A 142 -6.59 4.13 -9.76
CA GLU A 142 -6.65 4.89 -8.50
C GLU A 142 -7.25 6.27 -8.71
N TRP A 143 -8.17 6.69 -7.84
CA TRP A 143 -8.77 8.04 -7.83
C TRP A 143 -9.44 8.49 -9.15
N LEU A 144 -9.76 7.54 -10.04
CA LEU A 144 -10.33 7.79 -11.36
C LEU A 144 -11.86 7.73 -11.35
N ASP A 145 -12.49 8.61 -12.13
CA ASP A 145 -13.85 8.42 -12.63
C ASP A 145 -13.79 8.17 -14.15
N LEU A 146 -14.22 6.99 -14.60
CA LEU A 146 -14.14 6.55 -15.99
C LEU A 146 -15.52 6.28 -16.56
N GLU A 147 -15.71 6.60 -17.85
CA GLU A 147 -16.89 6.16 -18.57
C GLU A 147 -16.94 4.63 -18.72
N SER A 148 -18.16 4.11 -18.84
CA SER A 148 -18.45 2.69 -18.97
C SER A 148 -17.67 1.98 -20.09
N LEU A 149 -17.49 2.62 -21.24
CA LEU A 149 -16.74 2.03 -22.35
C LEU A 149 -15.24 1.92 -22.06
N ALA A 150 -14.68 2.89 -21.33
CA ALA A 150 -13.27 2.88 -20.92
C ALA A 150 -13.01 1.74 -19.93
N VAL A 151 -13.86 1.60 -18.91
CA VAL A 151 -13.77 0.48 -17.95
C VAL A 151 -13.86 -0.86 -18.66
N SER A 152 -14.81 -1.02 -19.59
CA SER A 152 -14.97 -2.26 -20.37
C SER A 152 -13.75 -2.58 -21.23
N SER A 153 -13.11 -1.56 -21.80
CA SER A 153 -11.90 -1.73 -22.61
C SER A 153 -10.77 -2.36 -21.79
N PHE A 154 -10.54 -1.86 -20.58
CA PHE A 154 -9.53 -2.41 -19.67
C PHE A 154 -9.90 -3.80 -19.13
N LEU A 155 -11.16 -4.01 -18.73
CA LEU A 155 -11.61 -5.31 -18.22
C LEU A 155 -11.72 -6.39 -19.31
N SER A 156 -11.62 -6.03 -20.60
CA SER A 156 -11.51 -7.02 -21.68
C SER A 156 -10.11 -7.61 -21.85
N ALA A 157 -9.10 -7.03 -21.18
CA ALA A 157 -7.72 -7.48 -21.25
C ALA A 157 -7.49 -8.82 -20.51
N PRO A 158 -6.45 -9.59 -20.87
CA PRO A 158 -6.15 -10.87 -20.23
C PRO A 158 -5.38 -10.67 -18.91
N LEU A 159 -6.03 -9.99 -17.96
CA LEU A 159 -5.46 -9.53 -16.69
C LEU A 159 -5.09 -10.70 -15.77
N ARG A 160 -3.92 -10.59 -15.14
CA ARG A 160 -3.46 -11.41 -14.01
C ARG A 160 -3.62 -10.72 -12.67
N SER A 161 -3.51 -9.38 -12.65
CA SER A 161 -3.69 -8.57 -11.45
C SER A 161 -4.59 -7.37 -11.76
N LEU A 162 -5.60 -7.17 -10.90
CA LEU A 162 -6.56 -6.09 -11.03
C LEU A 162 -6.74 -5.39 -9.68
N GLU A 163 -6.52 -4.08 -9.68
CA GLU A 163 -6.76 -3.20 -8.54
C GLU A 163 -7.71 -2.06 -8.93
N LEU A 164 -8.82 -1.95 -8.22
CA LEU A 164 -9.89 -0.99 -8.51
C LEU A 164 -10.22 -0.14 -7.29
N SER A 165 -10.25 1.18 -7.46
CA SER A 165 -10.70 2.13 -6.44
C SER A 165 -12.22 2.18 -6.30
N GLU A 166 -12.69 2.74 -5.17
CA GLU A 166 -14.12 2.89 -4.82
C GLU A 166 -14.95 3.53 -5.95
N LEU A 167 -14.44 4.57 -6.61
CA LEU A 167 -15.15 5.29 -7.68
C LEU A 167 -15.42 4.40 -8.91
N ILE A 168 -14.43 3.60 -9.32
CA ILE A 168 -14.59 2.65 -10.41
C ILE A 168 -15.53 1.51 -10.01
N LEU A 169 -15.42 1.03 -8.76
CA LEU A 169 -16.26 -0.03 -8.23
C LEU A 169 -17.74 0.37 -8.15
N ALA A 170 -18.05 1.63 -7.84
CA ALA A 170 -19.41 2.15 -7.88
C ALA A 170 -20.05 2.02 -9.28
N ARG A 171 -19.25 2.14 -10.35
CA ARG A 171 -19.72 1.97 -11.74
C ARG A 171 -19.67 0.52 -12.24
N LEU A 172 -19.07 -0.41 -11.48
CA LEU A 172 -18.88 -1.81 -11.87
C LEU A 172 -20.20 -2.53 -12.18
N ARG A 173 -21.32 -2.11 -11.58
CA ARG A 173 -22.66 -2.67 -11.81
C ARG A 173 -23.00 -2.82 -13.30
N ALA A 174 -22.65 -1.82 -14.11
CA ALA A 174 -22.95 -1.83 -15.55
C ALA A 174 -22.08 -2.85 -16.33
N HIS A 175 -21.01 -3.36 -15.72
CA HIS A 175 -19.95 -4.11 -16.38
C HIS A 175 -19.82 -5.56 -15.94
N ILE A 176 -20.32 -5.94 -14.75
CA ILE A 176 -20.26 -7.34 -14.29
C ILE A 176 -20.89 -8.33 -15.28
N PRO A 177 -22.06 -8.05 -15.89
CA PRO A 177 -22.65 -9.01 -16.84
C PRO A 177 -21.88 -9.11 -18.17
N SER A 178 -21.16 -8.05 -18.55
CA SER A 178 -20.43 -7.96 -19.82
C SER A 178 -18.98 -8.41 -19.71
N CYS A 179 -18.40 -8.35 -18.51
CA CYS A 179 -17.11 -8.94 -18.21
C CYS A 179 -17.29 -10.45 -18.06
N GLY A 180 -16.99 -11.21 -19.11
CA GLY A 180 -16.77 -12.65 -18.95
C GLY A 180 -15.69 -12.90 -17.89
N PRO A 181 -15.66 -14.10 -17.25
CA PRO A 181 -14.70 -14.38 -16.20
C PRO A 181 -13.27 -14.17 -16.73
N LEU A 182 -12.50 -13.33 -16.05
CA LEU A 182 -11.09 -13.09 -16.31
C LEU A 182 -10.31 -14.35 -15.95
N ARG A 183 -10.13 -15.22 -16.94
CA ARG A 183 -9.63 -16.59 -16.73
C ARG A 183 -8.22 -16.65 -16.15
N ASP A 184 -7.41 -15.64 -16.47
CA ASP A 184 -6.01 -15.54 -16.04
C ASP A 184 -5.86 -14.76 -14.71
N LEU A 185 -6.95 -14.28 -14.11
CA LEU A 185 -6.88 -13.41 -12.93
C LEU A 185 -6.39 -14.17 -11.70
N GLU A 186 -5.22 -13.77 -11.18
CA GLU A 186 -4.57 -14.35 -10.01
C GLU A 186 -4.69 -13.45 -8.78
N SER A 187 -4.80 -12.13 -8.96
CA SER A 187 -4.84 -11.14 -7.88
C SER A 187 -5.97 -10.14 -8.10
N PHE A 188 -6.81 -9.95 -7.07
CA PHE A 188 -7.85 -8.93 -7.05
C PHE A 188 -7.73 -8.08 -5.79
N VAL A 189 -7.59 -6.77 -5.98
CA VAL A 189 -7.34 -5.79 -4.92
C VAL A 189 -8.42 -4.71 -4.96
N VAL A 190 -9.05 -4.52 -3.81
CA VAL A 190 -10.04 -3.48 -3.52
C VAL A 190 -9.52 -2.72 -2.31
N PRO A 191 -8.78 -1.62 -2.52
CA PRO A 191 -8.23 -0.83 -1.42
C PRO A 191 -9.29 -0.23 -0.51
N CYS A 192 -10.50 -0.03 -1.04
CA CYS A 192 -11.61 0.56 -0.34
C CYS A 192 -12.93 0.11 -0.99
N LEU A 193 -13.78 -0.57 -0.24
CA LEU A 193 -15.13 -0.93 -0.68
C LEU A 193 -16.01 0.31 -0.86
N PRO A 194 -16.89 0.32 -1.87
CA PRO A 194 -17.82 1.42 -2.07
C PRO A 194 -18.90 1.45 -0.99
N THR A 195 -19.14 2.65 -0.46
CA THR A 195 -20.17 2.94 0.55
C THR A 195 -21.60 2.92 0.00
N GLU A 196 -21.76 3.05 -1.32
CA GLU A 196 -23.07 3.04 -1.96
C GLU A 196 -23.77 1.67 -1.83
N ILE A 197 -25.04 1.72 -1.39
CA ILE A 197 -25.87 0.53 -1.18
C ILE A 197 -25.96 -0.29 -2.47
N GLY A 198 -25.47 -1.53 -2.39
CA GLY A 198 -25.50 -2.49 -3.49
C GLY A 198 -24.25 -2.49 -4.36
N SER A 199 -23.43 -1.44 -4.38
CA SER A 199 -22.15 -1.44 -5.11
C SER A 199 -21.18 -2.48 -4.51
N SER A 200 -21.15 -2.61 -3.19
CA SER A 200 -20.39 -3.68 -2.52
C SER A 200 -20.91 -5.10 -2.81
N LYS A 201 -22.21 -5.25 -3.12
CA LYS A 201 -22.75 -6.55 -3.58
C LYS A 201 -22.17 -6.94 -4.93
N HIS A 202 -22.03 -5.98 -5.83
CA HIS A 202 -21.41 -6.19 -7.15
C HIS A 202 -19.95 -6.65 -7.02
N VAL A 203 -19.20 -6.10 -6.05
CA VAL A 203 -17.86 -6.60 -5.73
C VAL A 203 -17.90 -8.08 -5.29
N ALA A 204 -18.84 -8.44 -4.41
CA ALA A 204 -19.03 -9.82 -3.98
C ALA A 204 -19.39 -10.75 -5.16
N ASP A 205 -20.28 -10.33 -6.04
CA ASP A 205 -20.68 -11.06 -7.25
C ASP A 205 -19.46 -11.28 -8.17
N PHE A 206 -18.61 -10.26 -8.33
CA PHE A 206 -17.36 -10.37 -9.08
C PHE A 206 -16.40 -11.38 -8.43
N VAL A 207 -16.21 -11.34 -7.11
CA VAL A 207 -15.38 -12.31 -6.39
C VAL A 207 -15.90 -13.74 -6.58
N MET A 208 -17.21 -13.96 -6.51
CA MET A 208 -17.82 -15.28 -6.72
C MET A 208 -17.64 -15.80 -8.16
N GLN A 209 -17.52 -14.92 -9.16
CA GLN A 209 -17.25 -15.30 -10.54
C GLN A 209 -15.79 -15.73 -10.77
N HIS A 210 -14.84 -15.22 -9.98
CA HIS A 210 -13.40 -15.38 -10.18
C HIS A 210 -12.75 -16.29 -9.13
N LYS A 211 -13.16 -17.57 -9.11
CA LYS A 211 -12.76 -18.55 -8.08
C LYS A 211 -11.31 -19.04 -8.17
N LEU A 212 -10.62 -18.73 -9.27
CA LEU A 212 -9.22 -19.13 -9.50
C LEU A 212 -8.23 -18.13 -8.89
N VAL A 213 -8.72 -17.00 -8.36
CA VAL A 213 -7.90 -15.98 -7.73
C VAL A 213 -7.10 -16.58 -6.57
N ARG A 214 -5.81 -16.24 -6.53
CA ARG A 214 -4.83 -16.67 -5.52
C ARG A 214 -4.63 -15.62 -4.44
N ARG A 215 -4.83 -14.34 -4.75
CA ARG A 215 -4.70 -13.21 -3.82
C ARG A 215 -5.97 -12.37 -3.83
N LEU A 216 -6.55 -12.19 -2.65
CA LEU A 216 -7.67 -11.29 -2.44
C LEU A 216 -7.31 -10.25 -1.37
N TYR A 217 -7.43 -8.98 -1.71
CA TYR A 217 -7.26 -7.86 -0.80
C TYR A 217 -8.54 -7.03 -0.86
N ILE A 218 -9.31 -6.97 0.22
CA ILE A 218 -10.56 -6.20 0.27
C ILE A 218 -10.65 -5.47 1.59
N HIS A 219 -10.56 -4.16 1.55
CA HIS A 219 -10.59 -3.30 2.73
C HIS A 219 -11.84 -2.42 2.70
N GLU A 220 -12.40 -2.15 3.89
CA GLU A 220 -13.36 -1.09 4.09
C GLU A 220 -12.66 0.22 4.44
N ARG A 221 -13.38 1.34 4.29
CA ARG A 221 -12.94 2.58 4.92
C ARG A 221 -12.94 2.39 6.44
N HIS A 222 -12.06 3.09 7.13
CA HIS A 222 -12.00 2.99 8.57
C HIS A 222 -13.26 3.53 9.27
N ASP A 223 -13.94 4.52 8.67
CA ASP A 223 -15.06 5.27 9.25
C ASP A 223 -16.43 4.57 9.08
N VAL A 224 -16.54 3.54 8.22
CA VAL A 224 -17.84 2.89 7.95
C VAL A 224 -18.32 2.06 9.13
N HIS A 225 -19.59 2.18 9.48
CA HIS A 225 -20.20 1.44 10.58
C HIS A 225 -21.67 1.10 10.28
N GLY A 226 -22.23 0.19 11.06
CA GLY A 226 -23.65 -0.18 10.95
C GLY A 226 -24.04 -0.67 9.55
N ASN A 227 -24.93 0.05 8.87
CA ASN A 227 -25.46 -0.35 7.57
C ASN A 227 -24.45 -0.24 6.41
N GLU A 228 -23.39 0.55 6.58
CA GLU A 228 -22.35 0.81 5.57
C GLU A 228 -21.14 -0.15 5.70
N ALA A 229 -21.06 -0.90 6.81
CA ALA A 229 -20.09 -1.98 6.99
C ALA A 229 -20.53 -3.22 6.16
N HIS A 230 -20.05 -3.27 4.92
CA HIS A 230 -20.44 -4.15 3.85
C HIS A 230 -19.63 -5.45 3.74
N LEU A 231 -18.46 -5.53 4.36
CA LEU A 231 -17.58 -6.70 4.35
C LEU A 231 -18.30 -7.92 4.93
N ASN A 232 -18.89 -7.76 6.13
CA ASN A 232 -19.68 -8.82 6.78
C ASN A 232 -20.98 -9.13 6.03
N ARG A 233 -21.53 -8.15 5.32
CA ARG A 233 -22.83 -8.29 4.63
C ARG A 233 -22.73 -9.01 3.30
N TYR A 234 -21.64 -8.81 2.56
CA TYR A 234 -21.52 -9.28 1.18
C TYR A 234 -20.27 -10.14 0.94
N ILE A 235 -19.10 -9.72 1.42
CA ILE A 235 -17.83 -10.39 1.11
C ILE A 235 -17.67 -11.68 1.91
N ILE A 236 -17.90 -11.65 3.22
CA ILE A 236 -17.81 -12.85 4.07
C ILE A 236 -18.79 -13.95 3.60
N PRO A 237 -20.09 -13.66 3.33
CA PRO A 237 -20.98 -14.65 2.74
C PRO A 237 -20.52 -15.17 1.38
N ALA A 238 -19.95 -14.32 0.52
CA ALA A 238 -19.42 -14.75 -0.76
C ALA A 238 -18.28 -15.75 -0.59
N LEU A 239 -17.32 -15.48 0.31
CA LEU A 239 -16.23 -16.39 0.67
C LEU A 239 -16.73 -17.72 1.25
N ALA A 240 -17.79 -17.69 2.06
CA ALA A 240 -18.39 -18.90 2.64
C ALA A 240 -19.17 -19.75 1.61
N SER A 241 -19.71 -19.12 0.57
CA SER A 241 -20.64 -19.78 -0.36
C SER A 241 -19.97 -20.56 -1.50
N GLN A 242 -18.68 -20.36 -1.74
CA GLN A 242 -17.95 -20.94 -2.88
C GLN A 242 -16.69 -21.68 -2.45
N ASP A 243 -16.18 -22.53 -3.32
CA ASP A 243 -14.86 -23.14 -3.15
C ASP A 243 -13.76 -22.18 -3.63
N PHE A 244 -12.97 -21.67 -2.67
CA PHE A 244 -11.79 -20.84 -2.89
C PHE A 244 -10.49 -21.63 -2.64
N SER A 245 -10.44 -22.91 -3.02
CA SER A 245 -9.28 -23.79 -2.85
C SER A 245 -7.96 -23.30 -3.48
N ASN A 246 -8.01 -22.35 -4.42
CA ASN A 246 -6.82 -21.69 -5.00
C ASN A 246 -6.33 -20.48 -4.21
N LEU A 247 -7.14 -19.93 -3.30
CA LEU A 247 -6.80 -18.72 -2.56
C LEU A 247 -5.64 -19.02 -1.60
N ARG A 248 -4.52 -18.29 -1.78
CA ARG A 248 -3.30 -18.40 -0.98
C ARG A 248 -3.09 -17.19 -0.08
N SER A 249 -3.56 -16.02 -0.48
CA SER A 249 -3.38 -14.78 0.27
C SER A 249 -4.71 -14.07 0.44
N LEU A 250 -5.05 -13.73 1.69
CA LEU A 250 -6.26 -12.99 2.04
C LEU A 250 -5.90 -11.80 2.94
N SER A 251 -6.29 -10.60 2.55
CA SER A 251 -6.16 -9.38 3.35
C SER A 251 -7.54 -8.73 3.48
N LEU A 252 -8.02 -8.59 4.71
CA LEU A 252 -9.31 -7.99 5.03
C LEU A 252 -9.14 -6.89 6.09
N ALA A 253 -9.77 -5.74 5.86
CA ALA A 253 -9.84 -4.66 6.83
C ALA A 253 -11.29 -4.28 7.11
N TRP A 254 -11.70 -4.36 8.38
CA TRP A 254 -13.00 -3.90 8.84
C TRP A 254 -12.93 -2.42 9.21
N GLY A 255 -13.98 -1.68 8.88
CA GLY A 255 -14.19 -0.32 9.37
C GLY A 255 -14.64 -0.29 10.83
N GLY A 256 -15.34 0.77 11.20
CA GLY A 256 -15.96 0.97 12.50
C GLY A 256 -15.11 1.80 13.47
N GLY A 257 -13.95 2.26 13.01
CA GLY A 257 -13.09 3.14 13.78
C GLY A 257 -13.51 4.60 13.67
N SER A 258 -13.16 5.38 14.68
CA SER A 258 -13.36 6.82 14.71
C SER A 258 -12.22 7.49 15.47
N MET A 259 -11.85 8.70 15.05
CA MET A 259 -10.95 9.54 15.85
C MET A 259 -11.69 10.33 16.94
N ASP A 260 -13.01 10.28 16.98
CA ASP A 260 -13.81 10.97 17.99
C ASP A 260 -13.66 10.30 19.37
N ASP A 261 -13.29 11.11 20.38
CA ASP A 261 -13.19 10.72 21.79
C ASP A 261 -14.53 10.24 22.38
N SER A 262 -15.66 10.49 21.71
CA SER A 262 -16.97 9.96 22.09
C SER A 262 -17.13 8.46 21.77
N THR A 263 -16.26 7.89 20.94
CA THR A 263 -16.29 6.46 20.61
C THR A 263 -15.58 5.62 21.65
N GLN A 264 -16.16 4.46 21.99
CA GLN A 264 -15.56 3.58 22.98
C GLN A 264 -14.29 2.93 22.41
N PRO A 265 -13.15 3.03 23.11
CA PRO A 265 -11.99 2.17 22.89
C PRO A 265 -12.44 0.72 22.75
N HIS A 266 -11.85 -0.02 21.81
CA HIS A 266 -12.15 -1.44 21.59
C HIS A 266 -13.56 -1.77 21.08
N GLY A 267 -14.34 -0.78 20.64
CA GLY A 267 -15.67 -1.01 20.08
C GLY A 267 -15.66 -1.81 18.76
N VAL A 268 -14.50 -1.88 18.09
CA VAL A 268 -14.36 -2.57 16.82
C VAL A 268 -13.90 -4.01 17.02
N HIS A 269 -14.70 -4.94 16.48
CA HIS A 269 -14.42 -6.36 16.54
C HIS A 269 -14.67 -7.00 15.18
N VAL A 270 -13.88 -8.02 14.87
CA VAL A 270 -14.13 -8.91 13.74
C VAL A 270 -15.16 -9.95 14.19
N PRO A 271 -16.33 -10.07 13.53
CA PRO A 271 -17.37 -10.99 13.98
C PRO A 271 -16.91 -12.46 13.94
N GLU A 272 -17.35 -13.26 14.91
CA GLU A 272 -17.03 -14.69 14.98
C GLU A 272 -17.37 -15.44 13.67
N ALA A 273 -18.50 -15.10 13.05
CA ALA A 273 -18.91 -15.70 11.77
C ALA A 273 -17.90 -15.44 10.64
N ALA A 274 -17.24 -14.28 10.65
CA ALA A 274 -16.17 -13.98 9.70
C ALA A 274 -14.91 -14.80 10.00
N LEU A 275 -14.53 -14.91 11.27
CA LEU A 275 -13.40 -15.75 11.71
C LEU A 275 -13.61 -17.22 11.34
N ALA A 276 -14.82 -17.74 11.54
CA ALA A 276 -15.21 -19.10 11.14
C ALA A 276 -15.09 -19.31 9.63
N THR A 277 -15.57 -18.34 8.84
CA THR A 277 -15.47 -18.37 7.37
C THR A 277 -14.01 -18.38 6.92
N ILE A 278 -13.18 -17.48 7.46
CA ILE A 278 -11.76 -17.38 7.13
C ILE A 278 -11.02 -18.65 7.53
N GLY A 279 -11.30 -19.18 8.72
CA GLY A 279 -10.75 -20.43 9.19
C GLY A 279 -11.05 -21.60 8.25
N ALA A 280 -12.19 -21.60 7.56
CA ALA A 280 -12.55 -22.67 6.62
C ALA A 280 -11.73 -22.64 5.30
N LEU A 281 -11.02 -21.56 5.01
CA LEU A 281 -10.19 -21.39 3.82
C LEU A 281 -8.81 -22.06 4.00
N MET A 282 -8.81 -23.40 4.09
CA MET A 282 -7.61 -24.22 4.37
C MET A 282 -6.48 -24.10 3.34
N SER A 283 -6.76 -23.46 2.20
CA SER A 283 -5.83 -23.16 1.13
C SER A 283 -4.87 -22.01 1.44
N LEU A 284 -5.17 -21.19 2.47
CA LEU A 284 -4.43 -19.98 2.80
C LEU A 284 -3.00 -20.25 3.28
N GLU A 285 -2.09 -19.45 2.75
CA GLU A 285 -0.68 -19.37 3.13
C GLU A 285 -0.35 -18.02 3.79
N GLN A 286 -1.12 -16.97 3.48
CA GLN A 286 -0.94 -15.62 4.01
C GLN A 286 -2.30 -15.05 4.42
N LEU A 287 -2.37 -14.51 5.64
CA LEU A 287 -3.57 -13.89 6.18
C LEU A 287 -3.22 -12.56 6.86
N SER A 288 -3.89 -11.49 6.46
CA SER A 288 -3.82 -10.18 7.09
C SER A 288 -5.21 -9.73 7.51
N LEU A 289 -5.36 -9.35 8.78
CA LEU A 289 -6.60 -8.82 9.33
C LEU A 289 -6.32 -7.48 9.97
N CYS A 290 -7.17 -6.51 9.70
CA CYS A 290 -7.13 -5.17 10.30
C CYS A 290 -8.54 -4.79 10.73
N ALA A 291 -8.71 -4.06 11.83
CA ALA A 291 -10.00 -3.50 12.17
C ALA A 291 -9.86 -2.14 12.84
N GLY A 292 -10.79 -1.23 12.52
CA GLY A 292 -10.88 0.11 13.10
C GLY A 292 -10.04 1.15 12.36
N PHE A 293 -9.71 2.24 13.06
CA PHE A 293 -9.07 3.40 12.44
C PHE A 293 -7.60 3.15 12.11
N CYS A 294 -7.22 3.39 10.85
CA CYS A 294 -5.91 3.01 10.30
C CYS A 294 -4.83 4.10 10.37
N ALA A 295 -5.15 5.31 10.83
CA ALA A 295 -4.18 6.39 11.02
C ALA A 295 -4.10 6.87 12.48
N GLY A 296 -2.98 7.48 12.85
CA GLY A 296 -2.72 7.97 14.20
C GLY A 296 -2.39 6.88 15.22
N TRP A 297 -2.27 7.29 16.49
CA TRP A 297 -1.74 6.48 17.59
C TRP A 297 -2.74 5.45 18.18
N ARG A 298 -4.04 5.57 17.88
CA ARG A 298 -5.11 4.71 18.43
C ARG A 298 -5.20 3.34 17.76
N ASN A 299 -4.97 2.27 18.50
CA ASN A 299 -5.27 0.89 18.06
C ASN A 299 -6.61 0.45 18.66
N GLN A 300 -7.65 0.32 17.83
CA GLN A 300 -9.04 0.16 18.28
C GLN A 300 -9.55 -1.28 18.24
N TRP A 301 -8.73 -2.22 17.77
CA TRP A 301 -9.12 -3.62 17.66
C TRP A 301 -8.56 -4.45 18.82
N LEU A 302 -9.38 -4.66 19.85
CA LEU A 302 -9.02 -5.55 20.96
C LEU A 302 -9.09 -6.99 20.50
N VAL A 303 -7.93 -7.60 20.27
CA VAL A 303 -7.87 -8.92 19.65
C VAL A 303 -8.19 -10.01 20.66
N ASN A 304 -9.27 -10.76 20.41
CA ASN A 304 -9.51 -12.02 21.09
C ASN A 304 -8.66 -13.15 20.49
N HIS A 305 -7.46 -13.28 21.01
CA HIS A 305 -6.46 -14.23 20.53
C HIS A 305 -6.88 -15.70 20.66
N ASP A 306 -7.62 -16.07 21.71
CA ASP A 306 -8.12 -17.44 21.89
C ASP A 306 -9.15 -17.81 20.83
N GLU A 307 -10.02 -16.86 20.49
CA GLU A 307 -11.01 -17.01 19.42
C GLU A 307 -10.36 -17.15 18.05
N LEU A 308 -9.38 -16.29 17.73
CA LEU A 308 -8.59 -16.42 16.50
C LEU A 308 -7.91 -17.78 16.40
N ARG A 309 -7.24 -18.26 17.46
CA ARG A 309 -6.58 -19.57 17.47
C ARG A 309 -7.56 -20.72 17.26
N ARG A 310 -8.72 -20.67 17.90
CA ARG A 310 -9.78 -21.69 17.76
C ARG A 310 -10.23 -21.83 16.31
N HIS A 311 -10.36 -20.72 15.58
CA HIS A 311 -10.78 -20.75 14.19
C HIS A 311 -9.63 -21.01 13.20
N PHE A 312 -8.45 -20.46 13.45
CA PHE A 312 -7.31 -20.54 12.52
C PHE A 312 -6.45 -21.77 12.73
N GLY A 313 -6.62 -22.52 13.81
CA GLY A 313 -5.88 -23.76 14.07
C GLY A 313 -6.01 -24.82 12.97
N GLN A 314 -6.99 -24.73 12.08
CA GLN A 314 -7.10 -25.62 10.92
C GLN A 314 -6.37 -25.14 9.65
N LEU A 315 -5.84 -23.92 9.65
CA LEU A 315 -5.09 -23.33 8.53
C LEU A 315 -3.65 -23.86 8.48
N GLN A 316 -3.49 -25.17 8.29
CA GLN A 316 -2.20 -25.89 8.38
C GLN A 316 -1.18 -25.49 7.30
N ARG A 317 -1.58 -24.67 6.33
CA ARG A 317 -0.71 -24.11 5.27
C ARG A 317 -0.28 -22.67 5.56
N LEU A 318 -0.81 -22.04 6.60
CA LEU A 318 -0.54 -20.64 6.90
C LEU A 318 0.93 -20.46 7.31
N ARG A 319 1.62 -19.61 6.54
CA ARG A 319 3.03 -19.24 6.71
C ARG A 319 3.16 -17.84 7.28
N LYS A 320 2.22 -16.95 6.97
CA LYS A 320 2.26 -15.54 7.36
C LYS A 320 0.94 -15.11 7.97
N LEU A 321 0.98 -14.52 9.16
CA LEU A 321 -0.19 -13.99 9.85
C LEU A 321 0.07 -12.56 10.32
N ALA A 322 -0.70 -11.59 9.83
CA ALA A 322 -0.65 -10.23 10.29
C ALA A 322 -1.97 -9.84 10.97
N LEU A 323 -1.86 -9.36 12.20
CA LEU A 323 -2.92 -8.71 12.95
C LEU A 323 -2.51 -7.24 13.04
N VAL A 324 -3.18 -6.40 12.26
CA VAL A 324 -2.80 -5.01 12.05
C VAL A 324 -3.74 -4.13 12.87
N ARG A 325 -3.18 -3.10 13.52
CA ARG A 325 -3.91 -2.19 14.45
C ARG A 325 -4.53 -2.91 15.65
N ASP A 326 -3.93 -4.03 16.04
CA ASP A 326 -4.32 -4.77 17.22
C ASP A 326 -3.92 -4.05 18.51
N THR A 327 -4.74 -4.25 19.54
CA THR A 327 -4.49 -3.75 20.89
C THR A 327 -4.80 -4.85 21.90
N TYR A 328 -4.22 -4.73 23.08
CA TYR A 328 -4.14 -5.80 24.06
C TYR A 328 -4.63 -5.32 25.41
N PRO A 329 -5.43 -6.10 26.15
CA PRO A 329 -5.82 -5.73 27.49
C PRO A 329 -4.63 -5.88 28.45
N ILE A 330 -4.42 -4.89 29.31
CA ILE A 330 -3.47 -4.99 30.43
C ILE A 330 -4.29 -5.05 31.71
N PRO A 331 -3.93 -5.94 32.66
CA PRO A 331 -4.62 -6.06 33.94
C PRO A 331 -4.26 -4.90 34.88
N LEU A 332 -4.56 -3.66 34.49
CA LEU A 332 -4.55 -2.49 35.37
C LEU A 332 -5.99 -2.10 35.67
N PRO A 333 -6.53 -2.46 36.85
CA PRO A 333 -7.90 -2.12 37.21
C PRO A 333 -8.11 -0.58 37.18
N GLY A 334 -9.06 -0.13 36.36
CA GLY A 334 -9.45 1.29 36.29
C GLY A 334 -8.77 2.13 35.20
N PHE A 335 -7.84 1.55 34.43
CA PHE A 335 -7.23 2.21 33.27
C PHE A 335 -7.81 1.65 31.98
N ASP A 336 -8.04 2.55 31.02
CA ASP A 336 -8.39 2.16 29.66
C ASP A 336 -7.13 1.66 28.92
N VAL A 337 -7.28 0.71 27.99
CA VAL A 337 -6.13 0.12 27.30
C VAL A 337 -5.43 1.18 26.43
N GLU A 338 -6.15 2.16 25.87
CA GLU A 338 -5.52 3.24 25.12
C GLU A 338 -4.56 4.07 26.00
N GLN A 339 -4.91 4.26 27.27
CA GLN A 339 -4.05 4.95 28.24
C GLN A 339 -2.77 4.17 28.51
N TYR A 340 -2.82 2.84 28.56
CA TYR A 340 -1.62 2.03 28.71
C TYR A 340 -0.64 2.21 27.55
N TYR A 341 -1.13 2.28 26.30
CA TYR A 341 -0.27 2.50 25.13
C TYR A 341 0.25 3.93 25.05
N SER A 342 -0.55 4.92 25.46
CA SER A 342 -0.19 6.33 25.43
C SER A 342 0.80 6.70 26.53
N PHE A 343 0.49 6.35 27.78
CA PHE A 343 1.31 6.69 28.95
C PHE A 343 2.47 5.73 29.20
N ARG A 344 2.50 4.58 28.51
CA ARG A 344 3.57 3.58 28.63
C ARG A 344 3.86 3.18 30.09
N PHE A 345 2.80 2.97 30.86
CA PHE A 345 2.88 2.67 32.29
C PHE A 345 3.67 1.41 32.58
N ASP A 346 4.69 1.49 33.44
CA ASP A 346 5.37 0.34 33.98
C ASP A 346 4.91 0.04 35.42
N GLY A 347 4.27 -1.11 35.58
CA GLY A 347 3.91 -1.65 36.87
C GLY A 347 4.86 -2.77 37.31
N TYR A 348 4.55 -3.34 38.48
CA TYR A 348 5.22 -4.52 38.99
C TYR A 348 5.17 -5.70 38.00
N GLN A 349 4.03 -5.87 37.30
CA GLN A 349 3.89 -6.94 36.31
C GLN A 349 4.71 -6.65 35.05
N GLU A 350 4.79 -5.40 34.60
CA GLU A 350 5.62 -5.00 33.46
C GLU A 350 7.09 -5.25 33.75
N SER A 351 7.57 -4.98 34.96
CA SER A 351 8.94 -5.30 35.37
C SER A 351 9.22 -6.80 35.27
N ILE A 352 8.31 -7.65 35.76
CA ILE A 352 8.43 -9.12 35.64
C ILE A 352 8.42 -9.55 34.17
N ASP A 353 7.49 -9.03 33.38
CA ASP A 353 7.35 -9.38 31.98
C ASP A 353 8.56 -8.92 31.16
N ALA A 354 9.16 -7.78 31.50
CA ALA A 354 10.37 -7.25 30.88
C ALA A 354 11.58 -8.17 31.13
N GLU A 355 11.74 -8.65 32.35
CA GLU A 355 12.82 -9.56 32.75
C GLU A 355 12.61 -11.02 32.29
N ALA A 356 11.46 -11.34 31.68
CA ALA A 356 11.12 -12.71 31.31
C ALA A 356 12.01 -13.30 30.19
N ARG A 357 12.67 -12.45 29.39
CA ARG A 357 13.55 -12.86 28.27
C ARG A 357 14.82 -12.01 28.20
N PRO A 358 15.74 -12.14 29.19
CA PRO A 358 16.96 -11.35 29.23
C PRO A 358 17.89 -11.65 28.05
N GLU A 359 17.76 -12.81 27.40
CA GLU A 359 18.53 -13.18 26.21
C GLU A 359 18.29 -12.27 24.99
N LEU A 360 17.17 -11.55 24.98
CA LEU A 360 16.82 -10.61 23.91
C LEU A 360 17.31 -9.19 24.19
N ASP A 361 17.82 -8.94 25.40
CA ASP A 361 18.31 -7.64 25.84
C ASP A 361 19.81 -7.55 25.57
N ILE A 362 20.17 -7.46 24.28
CA ILE A 362 21.57 -7.27 23.88
C ILE A 362 21.94 -5.82 24.21
N ASN A 363 22.86 -5.65 25.15
CA ASN A 363 23.39 -4.37 25.59
C ASN A 363 24.34 -3.81 24.51
N GLU A 364 24.23 -2.52 24.17
CA GLU A 364 25.06 -1.84 23.14
C GLU A 364 26.57 -1.80 23.49
N ASN A 365 26.98 -2.33 24.64
CA ASN A 365 28.38 -2.37 25.10
C ASN A 365 29.06 -3.75 25.06
N THR A 366 28.48 -4.77 24.43
CA THR A 366 29.20 -6.02 24.13
C THR A 366 29.51 -6.13 22.65
N HIS A 367 30.63 -5.50 22.28
CA HIS A 367 31.55 -5.83 21.19
C HIS A 367 30.98 -6.51 19.93
N LEU A 368 31.02 -5.74 18.84
CA LEU A 368 31.67 -6.12 17.59
C LEU A 368 32.60 -7.33 17.79
N ASP A 369 32.10 -8.54 17.48
CA ASP A 369 32.84 -9.63 16.85
C ASP A 369 31.96 -10.86 16.69
N ALA A 370 31.94 -11.39 15.46
CA ALA A 370 31.35 -12.66 15.03
C ALA A 370 29.82 -12.72 14.84
N ARG A 371 29.36 -12.24 13.67
CA ARG A 371 28.82 -13.10 12.59
C ARG A 371 28.18 -12.27 11.47
N SER A 372 29.01 -11.89 10.50
CA SER A 372 28.58 -11.69 9.11
C SER A 372 29.74 -12.05 8.19
N GLU A 373 30.13 -13.33 8.15
CA GLU A 373 30.83 -13.86 6.98
C GLU A 373 29.76 -14.28 5.97
N GLY A 374 29.39 -13.31 5.12
CA GLY A 374 28.91 -13.56 3.77
C GLY A 374 29.99 -13.05 2.82
N GLU A 375 30.62 -13.97 2.10
CA GLU A 375 31.59 -13.69 1.05
C GLU A 375 30.93 -12.85 -0.05
N GLU A 376 31.42 -11.64 -0.30
CA GLU A 376 31.24 -10.92 -1.56
C GLU A 376 32.59 -10.40 -2.07
N GLY A 377 32.75 -10.52 -3.40
CA GLY A 377 34.03 -10.64 -4.09
C GLY A 377 34.87 -9.38 -4.20
N GLU A 378 36.16 -9.62 -4.45
CA GLU A 378 37.17 -8.63 -4.79
C GLU A 378 36.80 -7.86 -6.08
N GLU A 379 36.57 -6.54 -5.96
CA GLU A 379 36.60 -5.61 -7.09
C GLU A 379 37.90 -4.79 -7.07
N GLY A 380 38.41 -4.53 -8.28
CA GLY A 380 39.82 -4.26 -8.57
C GLY A 380 40.33 -2.86 -8.26
N GLU A 381 41.66 -2.76 -8.23
CA GLU A 381 42.43 -1.52 -8.04
C GLU A 381 42.16 -0.51 -9.18
N GLU A 382 41.63 0.67 -8.83
CA GLU A 382 41.61 1.84 -9.71
C GLU A 382 42.97 2.57 -9.70
N GLY A 383 43.36 3.06 -10.87
CA GLY A 383 44.71 3.54 -11.18
C GLY A 383 45.06 4.93 -10.64
N GLU A 384 46.37 5.19 -10.57
CA GLU A 384 46.98 6.45 -10.14
C GLU A 384 46.55 7.63 -11.02
N GLU A 385 46.06 8.71 -10.39
CA GLU A 385 45.77 10.00 -11.04
C GLU A 385 47.06 10.72 -11.45
N GLY A 386 47.01 11.37 -12.62
CA GLY A 386 48.14 12.09 -13.23
C GLY A 386 48.34 13.51 -12.67
N GLU A 387 49.58 13.99 -12.81
CA GLU A 387 50.08 15.28 -12.31
C GLU A 387 49.34 16.52 -12.90
N GLU A 388 49.20 17.54 -12.05
CA GLU A 388 48.60 18.86 -12.33
C GLU A 388 49.29 19.61 -13.49
N GLY A 389 48.48 20.29 -14.31
CA GLY A 389 48.93 21.27 -15.29
C GLY A 389 48.76 22.72 -14.78
N GLU A 390 49.76 23.56 -15.08
CA GLU A 390 49.95 24.94 -14.61
C GLU A 390 48.85 25.95 -15.04
N GLU A 391 48.72 26.99 -14.21
CA GLU A 391 47.79 28.13 -14.30
C GLU A 391 47.85 28.94 -15.61
N GLY A 392 46.68 29.47 -16.00
CA GLY A 392 46.53 30.53 -17.00
C GLY A 392 45.77 31.74 -16.40
N GLU A 393 46.24 32.92 -16.78
CA GLU A 393 46.02 34.25 -16.18
C GLU A 393 44.57 34.81 -16.22
N GLU A 394 44.34 35.77 -15.30
CA GLU A 394 43.12 36.52 -14.99
C GLU A 394 42.42 37.22 -16.16
N GLY A 395 41.09 37.30 -16.06
CA GLY A 395 40.21 38.18 -16.83
C GLY A 395 39.15 38.83 -15.94
N GLU A 396 39.11 40.17 -16.03
CA GLU A 396 38.41 41.25 -15.32
C GLU A 396 37.02 41.03 -14.69
N GLU A 397 36.84 41.68 -13.54
CA GLU A 397 35.61 41.84 -12.73
C GLU A 397 34.42 42.43 -13.49
N GLY A 398 33.22 41.94 -13.15
CA GLY A 398 31.95 42.53 -13.56
C GLY A 398 30.80 42.19 -12.61
N GLU A 399 30.42 43.20 -11.82
CA GLU A 399 29.15 43.49 -11.13
C GLU A 399 28.68 42.57 -9.99
N GLU A 400 28.66 43.15 -8.77
CA GLU A 400 27.96 42.66 -7.58
C GLU A 400 26.49 42.33 -7.90
N GLY A 401 26.16 41.04 -7.84
CA GLY A 401 24.80 40.57 -7.66
C GLY A 401 24.46 40.55 -6.16
N GLU A 402 23.28 41.07 -5.83
CA GLU A 402 22.72 41.15 -4.47
C GLU A 402 22.85 39.82 -3.70
N GLU A 403 23.20 39.90 -2.41
CA GLU A 403 23.19 38.76 -1.48
C GLU A 403 21.88 37.98 -1.64
N GLY A 404 21.98 36.71 -2.03
CA GLY A 404 20.87 35.79 -1.86
C GLY A 404 20.60 35.64 -0.36
N GLU A 405 19.34 35.80 0.05
CA GLU A 405 18.91 35.43 1.38
C GLU A 405 19.39 34.00 1.68
N GLU A 406 20.09 33.84 2.80
CA GLU A 406 20.45 32.54 3.37
C GLU A 406 19.20 31.67 3.34
N GLY A 407 19.30 30.50 2.69
CA GLY A 407 18.25 29.50 2.80
C GLY A 407 18.07 29.18 4.27
N GLU A 408 16.82 29.22 4.75
CA GLU A 408 16.47 28.73 6.08
C GLU A 408 17.15 27.37 6.27
N GLU A 409 18.01 27.27 7.30
CA GLU A 409 18.53 25.99 7.76
C GLU A 409 17.35 25.04 7.85
N GLY A 410 17.47 23.88 7.20
CA GLY A 410 16.49 22.82 7.37
C GLY A 410 16.35 22.56 8.86
N GLU A 411 15.10 22.57 9.35
CA GLU A 411 14.78 22.27 10.75
C GLU A 411 15.68 21.13 11.22
N GLU A 412 16.56 21.45 12.18
CA GLU A 412 17.31 20.44 12.91
C GLU A 412 16.32 19.35 13.31
N GLY A 413 16.61 18.11 12.92
CA GLY A 413 15.84 16.97 13.40
C GLY A 413 15.83 17.07 14.93
N GLU A 414 14.63 17.10 15.50
CA GLU A 414 14.38 17.30 16.93
C GLU A 414 15.55 16.74 17.74
N GLU A 415 16.34 17.64 18.33
CA GLU A 415 17.31 17.28 19.36
C GLU A 415 16.55 16.37 20.33
N GLY A 416 17.09 15.17 20.54
CA GLY A 416 16.54 14.24 21.51
C GLY A 416 16.40 15.01 22.81
N GLU A 417 15.16 15.13 23.31
CA GLU A 417 14.91 15.64 24.64
C GLU A 417 15.89 14.91 25.57
N GLU A 418 16.78 15.65 26.23
CA GLU A 418 17.42 15.21 27.47
C GLU A 418 16.29 15.04 28.50
N GLY A 419 15.52 13.96 28.33
CA GLY A 419 14.56 13.47 29.28
C GLY A 419 15.33 12.70 30.33
N ASP A 420 15.14 13.13 31.58
CA ASP A 420 15.51 12.45 32.83
C ASP A 420 15.78 10.95 32.64
N GLU A 421 16.93 10.46 33.12
CA GLU A 421 17.32 9.04 33.03
C GLU A 421 16.19 8.08 33.47
N ASP A 422 15.31 8.50 34.39
CA ASP A 422 14.11 7.77 34.83
C ASP A 422 13.04 7.59 33.73
N ASN A 423 12.77 8.59 32.87
CA ASN A 423 11.80 8.49 31.77
C ASN A 423 12.25 7.48 30.71
N ASN A 424 13.57 7.35 30.50
CA ASN A 424 14.14 6.36 29.59
C ASN A 424 14.02 4.93 30.17
N VAL A 425 14.21 4.76 31.48
CA VAL A 425 14.10 3.45 32.15
C VAL A 425 12.65 2.94 32.12
N HIS A 426 11.68 3.75 32.53
CA HIS A 426 10.26 3.38 32.51
C HIS A 426 9.80 3.00 31.09
N TYR A 427 10.23 3.76 30.09
CA TYR A 427 9.95 3.47 28.68
C TYR A 427 10.53 2.11 28.24
N GLN A 428 11.80 1.83 28.58
CA GLN A 428 12.46 0.58 28.21
C GLN A 428 11.82 -0.64 28.88
N VAL A 429 11.42 -0.53 30.15
CA VAL A 429 10.71 -1.59 30.87
C VAL A 429 9.40 -1.92 30.15
N TRP A 430 8.60 -0.89 29.80
CA TRP A 430 7.36 -1.08 29.07
C TRP A 430 7.56 -1.74 27.70
N GLU A 431 8.54 -1.29 26.91
CA GLU A 431 8.82 -1.86 25.57
C GLU A 431 9.24 -3.33 25.65
N ARG A 432 10.08 -3.69 26.64
CA ARG A 432 10.49 -5.08 26.88
C ARG A 432 9.32 -5.94 27.33
N ALA A 433 8.50 -5.44 28.26
CA ALA A 433 7.30 -6.13 28.74
C ALA A 433 6.32 -6.40 27.58
N HIS A 434 5.98 -5.37 26.81
CA HIS A 434 5.10 -5.48 25.64
C HIS A 434 5.66 -6.47 24.62
N ARG A 435 6.95 -6.34 24.24
CA ARG A 435 7.64 -7.29 23.34
C ARG A 435 7.50 -8.73 23.84
N ASN A 436 7.83 -8.99 25.10
CA ASN A 436 7.84 -10.36 25.66
C ASN A 436 6.43 -10.95 25.75
N ARG A 437 5.41 -10.13 26.03
CA ARG A 437 3.99 -10.53 25.94
C ARG A 437 3.60 -10.91 24.51
N MET A 438 3.98 -10.12 23.51
CA MET A 438 3.68 -10.41 22.10
C MET A 438 4.38 -11.68 21.62
N LEU A 439 5.64 -11.89 21.99
CA LEU A 439 6.38 -13.12 21.68
C LEU A 439 5.69 -14.35 22.28
N THR A 440 5.29 -14.27 23.55
CA THR A 440 4.51 -15.34 24.21
C THR A 440 3.19 -15.60 23.48
N GLN A 441 2.56 -14.55 22.97
CA GLN A 441 1.34 -14.66 22.19
C GLN A 441 1.60 -15.33 20.82
N ALA A 442 2.67 -14.98 20.13
CA ALA A 442 3.08 -15.58 18.87
C ALA A 442 3.44 -17.08 19.01
N GLU A 443 4.12 -17.47 20.10
CA GLU A 443 4.45 -18.87 20.39
C GLU A 443 3.19 -19.76 20.48
N LYS A 444 2.10 -19.23 21.06
CA LYS A 444 0.80 -19.94 21.10
C LYS A 444 0.21 -20.18 19.71
N TYR A 445 0.46 -19.28 18.74
CA TYR A 445 0.06 -19.50 17.34
C TYR A 445 0.98 -20.52 16.67
N ALA A 446 2.29 -20.39 16.86
CA ALA A 446 3.26 -21.34 16.32
C ALA A 446 3.03 -22.79 16.79
N ALA A 447 2.49 -22.97 17.99
CA ALA A 447 2.12 -24.29 18.52
C ALA A 447 0.98 -24.97 17.72
N ILE A 448 0.05 -24.20 17.16
CA ILE A 448 -1.11 -24.73 16.41
C ILE A 448 -0.98 -24.60 14.89
N LEU A 449 -0.07 -23.75 14.42
CA LEU A 449 0.21 -23.47 13.00
C LEU A 449 1.65 -23.90 12.66
N PRO A 450 1.91 -25.17 12.33
CA PRO A 450 3.27 -25.71 12.23
C PRO A 450 4.12 -25.08 11.13
N LYS A 451 3.49 -24.50 10.09
CA LYS A 451 4.18 -23.84 8.97
C LYS A 451 4.33 -22.33 9.12
N LEU A 452 3.88 -21.76 10.24
CA LEU A 452 3.95 -20.32 10.46
C LEU A 452 5.41 -19.88 10.53
N GLU A 453 5.84 -19.06 9.58
CA GLU A 453 7.22 -18.56 9.45
C GLU A 453 7.38 -17.24 10.18
N TRP A 454 6.38 -16.37 10.10
CA TRP A 454 6.34 -15.13 10.84
C TRP A 454 4.92 -14.71 11.19
N MET A 455 4.81 -13.91 12.25
CA MET A 455 3.59 -13.26 12.68
C MET A 455 3.84 -11.78 12.97
N PHE A 456 2.89 -10.92 12.62
CA PHE A 456 2.87 -9.52 13.04
C PHE A 456 1.71 -9.33 14.00
N CYS A 457 2.00 -8.91 15.23
CA CYS A 457 1.00 -8.52 16.22
C CYS A 457 1.65 -7.59 17.26
N GLY A 458 0.85 -6.71 17.85
CA GLY A 458 1.31 -5.68 18.78
C GLY A 458 2.36 -4.76 18.19
N GLN A 459 2.22 -4.42 16.90
CA GLN A 459 3.14 -3.57 16.13
C GLN A 459 4.57 -4.15 16.01
N ARG A 460 4.73 -5.48 16.07
CA ARG A 460 6.03 -6.14 15.94
C ARG A 460 5.99 -7.33 14.97
N PRO A 461 6.86 -7.36 13.95
CA PRO A 461 7.11 -8.57 13.18
C PRO A 461 7.97 -9.55 14.00
N MET A 462 7.56 -10.81 14.04
CA MET A 462 8.20 -11.87 14.82
C MET A 462 8.38 -13.13 13.97
N GLY A 463 9.56 -13.73 14.06
CA GLY A 463 9.89 -15.02 13.47
C GLY A 463 9.86 -16.14 14.51
N PHE A 464 10.16 -17.36 14.08
CA PHE A 464 10.16 -18.53 14.95
C PHE A 464 11.43 -19.35 14.79
N GLU A 465 12.08 -19.65 15.91
CA GLU A 465 13.28 -20.48 15.98
C GLU A 465 12.94 -21.86 16.55
N GLN A 466 13.48 -22.90 15.91
CA GLN A 466 13.42 -24.27 16.40
C GLN A 466 14.77 -24.64 17.00
N SER A 467 14.78 -25.11 18.24
CA SER A 467 16.01 -25.61 18.87
C SER A 467 16.54 -26.83 18.09
N PHE A 468 17.81 -26.75 17.66
CA PHE A 468 18.51 -27.89 17.05
C PHE A 468 18.69 -29.05 18.03
N GLU A 469 18.84 -28.75 19.32
CA GLU A 469 19.05 -29.74 20.38
C GLU A 469 17.75 -30.45 20.77
N SER A 470 16.60 -29.80 20.58
CA SER A 470 15.28 -30.37 20.82
C SER A 470 14.30 -30.02 19.69
N PRO A 471 14.32 -30.77 18.57
CA PRO A 471 13.43 -30.53 17.43
C PRO A 471 11.94 -30.69 17.74
N THR A 472 11.62 -31.37 18.85
CA THR A 472 10.26 -31.54 19.35
C THR A 472 9.83 -30.46 20.35
N ALA A 473 10.73 -29.56 20.75
CA ALA A 473 10.37 -28.45 21.63
C ALA A 473 9.47 -27.45 20.89
N PRO A 474 8.60 -26.72 21.59
CA PRO A 474 7.88 -25.60 21.02
C PRO A 474 8.84 -24.60 20.38
N ARG A 475 8.47 -24.10 19.19
CA ARG A 475 9.22 -23.03 18.53
C ARG A 475 9.16 -21.77 19.39
N LYS A 476 10.32 -21.15 19.62
CA LYS A 476 10.41 -19.89 20.33
C LYS A 476 10.20 -18.73 19.36
N ALA A 477 9.44 -17.73 19.77
CA ALA A 477 9.29 -16.52 18.97
C ALA A 477 10.49 -15.58 19.20
N VAL A 478 10.94 -14.92 18.15
CA VAL A 478 11.99 -13.90 18.19
C VAL A 478 11.57 -12.66 17.39
N PRO A 479 11.91 -11.43 17.83
CA PRO A 479 11.60 -10.23 17.07
C PRO A 479 12.44 -10.17 15.79
N LEU A 480 11.84 -9.79 14.66
CA LEU A 480 12.56 -9.58 13.39
C LEU A 480 13.13 -8.17 13.25
N THR A 481 12.63 -7.23 14.06
CA THR A 481 13.07 -5.83 14.10
C THR A 481 13.42 -5.44 15.53
N ARG A 482 14.38 -4.52 15.69
CA ARG A 482 14.77 -4.00 17.02
C ARG A 482 13.61 -3.18 17.62
N SER A 483 13.09 -2.24 16.85
CA SER A 483 11.97 -1.37 17.20
C SER A 483 10.62 -1.94 16.72
N ARG A 484 9.53 -1.33 17.21
CA ARG A 484 8.19 -1.54 16.65
C ARG A 484 8.15 -1.05 15.20
N ASP A 485 7.32 -1.68 14.38
CA ASP A 485 7.02 -1.24 13.02
C ASP A 485 5.58 -0.71 13.01
N GLU A 486 5.42 0.54 12.59
CA GLU A 486 4.12 1.21 12.47
C GLU A 486 3.27 0.70 11.29
N CYS A 487 3.56 -0.48 10.77
CA CYS A 487 2.85 -1.17 9.68
C CYS A 487 3.22 -0.68 8.26
N TYR A 488 4.20 0.23 8.11
CA TYR A 488 4.56 0.81 6.81
C TYR A 488 5.64 0.05 6.06
N THR A 489 6.54 -0.66 6.74
CA THR A 489 7.71 -1.26 6.07
C THR A 489 7.54 -2.75 5.78
N PHE A 490 7.10 -3.54 6.77
CA PHE A 490 7.05 -5.00 6.64
C PHE A 490 5.80 -5.54 5.92
N LEU A 491 4.67 -4.84 6.02
CA LEU A 491 3.38 -5.31 5.52
C LEU A 491 3.14 -4.96 4.04
N GLU A 492 3.62 -3.81 3.57
CA GLU A 492 3.43 -3.39 2.18
C GLU A 492 4.11 -4.33 1.18
N SER A 493 5.32 -4.82 1.48
CA SER A 493 6.03 -5.76 0.59
C SER A 493 5.44 -7.17 0.55
N THR A 494 4.61 -7.53 1.53
CA THR A 494 4.09 -8.90 1.68
C THR A 494 2.63 -9.04 1.29
N PHE A 495 1.79 -8.06 1.64
CA PHE A 495 0.33 -8.15 1.47
C PHE A 495 -0.25 -7.16 0.45
N LYS A 496 0.45 -6.07 0.10
CA LYS A 496 0.11 -5.22 -1.06
C LYS A 496 0.83 -5.75 -2.33
#